data_AF-A0A7C5M4M5-F1
#
_entry.id   AF-A0A7C5M4M5-F1
#
_cell.length_a   1.000
_cell.length_b   1.000
_cell.length_c   1.000
_cell.angle_alpha   90.00
_cell.angle_beta   90.00
_cell.angle_gamma   90.00
#
_symmetry.space_group_name_H-M   'P 1'
#
loop_
_entity.id
_entity.type
_entity.pdbx_description
1 polymer ?
#
loop_
_entity_poly.entity_id
_entity_poly.type
_entity_poly.pdbx_seq_one_letter_code
_entity_poly.pdbx_strand_id
1 'polypeptide(L)'
;MPKDTSIKSVLIIGSGPIIIGQACEFDYSGTQASRSLREEGIEVTLINSNPATIMTDPMTADHVYLLPLTTQSIEQILTERKIDAVLPTMGGQTALNLAIEAGKLGIWEKHGVQLIGVDLDAIELTENREAFRLHMLQQGLGVAPSKIANSFLEGKEAAQEIGFPLVIRPSYTLGGTGAAFVHKEEDFDDLLRRGLNLSPTHEVLIDKAVLGWKEFELELLRDNADNVVIICVVENLDPMGIHTGDSITVAPAMTLSDTAYQRMRDQAIQAMRSLGNFAGGCNIQFALNPETEELIVIEINPRVSRSSALASKATGYPIAKIAAKLALGYNLDELKNQITKTTSAYFEPTLDYVIVKMPRWNFAKFPGANTTLGLQMKSVGEVMAIGRNFLEALQKACQGLENNRQGLGADRKEWIRTEDILHRLENVSEDRIFRLKDALRLGVPERTIQKLTKIDPWFIKQIKRLVDMEHELMRYNVPEDIPEKFFRQLKEVGYADAQIAWIMRLPEEAVRSARKKLGIRRTYKMVDTCAAEFEAQTPYFYSTFDKENESIPSQGKKKIIVLGSGPNRIGQGIEFDYCCVHAAFALQDMGVKSIMYNCNPETVSTDYDTSDILYFEPINFEGVRTVIEREN
;
A
#
# COMPACT_ATOMS: atom_id res chain seq x y z
N MET A 1 17.48 -30.25 -4.13
CA MET A 1 16.80 -29.75 -5.35
C MET A 1 15.86 -28.67 -4.88
N PRO A 2 15.80 -27.52 -5.55
CA PRO A 2 15.27 -26.31 -4.93
C PRO A 2 13.82 -26.47 -4.50
N LYS A 3 12.94 -26.92 -5.39
CA LYS A 3 11.58 -27.31 -4.99
C LYS A 3 11.59 -28.55 -4.08
N ASP A 4 10.96 -28.42 -2.92
CA ASP A 4 10.68 -29.51 -2.01
C ASP A 4 9.61 -30.44 -2.59
N THR A 5 10.05 -31.61 -3.08
CA THR A 5 9.19 -32.62 -3.68
C THR A 5 8.36 -33.42 -2.67
N SER A 6 8.60 -33.24 -1.36
CA SER A 6 7.81 -33.89 -0.31
C SER A 6 6.43 -33.26 -0.16
N ILE A 7 6.30 -31.97 -0.46
CA ILE A 7 5.07 -31.20 -0.39
C ILE A 7 4.26 -31.44 -1.66
N LYS A 8 3.05 -32.00 -1.53
CA LYS A 8 2.11 -32.22 -2.63
C LYS A 8 0.78 -31.52 -2.42
N SER A 9 0.40 -31.28 -1.18
CA SER A 9 -0.79 -30.52 -0.81
C SER A 9 -0.48 -29.40 0.19
N VAL A 10 -0.99 -28.20 -0.08
CA VAL A 10 -0.83 -27.02 0.78
C VAL A 10 -2.18 -26.47 1.21
N LEU A 11 -2.31 -26.18 2.51
CA LEU A 11 -3.41 -25.39 3.08
C LEU A 11 -3.04 -23.90 3.09
N ILE A 12 -3.82 -23.06 2.43
CA ILE A 12 -3.74 -21.59 2.54
C ILE A 12 -4.80 -21.12 3.54
N ILE A 13 -4.38 -20.32 4.52
CA ILE A 13 -5.29 -19.66 5.46
C ILE A 13 -5.58 -18.24 4.95
N GLY A 14 -6.85 -17.95 4.63
CA GLY A 14 -7.31 -16.63 4.22
C GLY A 14 -7.47 -15.64 5.39
N SER A 15 -7.80 -14.40 5.06
CA SER A 15 -7.92 -13.30 6.04
C SER A 15 -9.29 -13.18 6.70
N GLY A 16 -10.33 -13.82 6.15
CA GLY A 16 -11.70 -13.66 6.64
C GLY A 16 -12.36 -12.38 6.12
N PRO A 17 -13.37 -11.84 6.83
CA PRO A 17 -14.10 -10.67 6.39
C PRO A 17 -13.22 -9.41 6.37
N ILE A 18 -13.53 -8.50 5.44
CA ILE A 18 -12.88 -7.21 5.30
C ILE A 18 -13.14 -6.34 6.54
N ILE A 19 -12.07 -5.83 7.15
CA ILE A 19 -12.12 -4.87 8.27
C ILE A 19 -11.12 -3.74 8.03
N ILE A 20 -11.27 -2.63 8.77
CA ILE A 20 -10.24 -1.57 8.77
C ILE A 20 -8.91 -2.18 9.24
N GLY A 21 -7.87 -2.03 8.43
CA GLY A 21 -6.53 -2.56 8.71
C GLY A 21 -6.25 -3.95 8.11
N GLN A 22 -7.27 -4.64 7.61
CA GLN A 22 -7.13 -5.95 6.96
C GLN A 22 -8.18 -6.08 5.85
N ALA A 23 -7.81 -5.68 4.63
CA ALA A 23 -8.77 -5.50 3.53
C ALA A 23 -8.48 -6.41 2.32
N CYS A 24 -8.67 -5.88 1.10
CA CYS A 24 -8.72 -6.67 -0.13
C CYS A 24 -7.35 -7.22 -0.54
N GLU A 25 -6.27 -6.66 -0.01
CA GLU A 25 -4.89 -7.04 -0.30
C GLU A 25 -4.62 -8.53 -0.05
N PHE A 26 -5.39 -9.17 0.83
CA PHE A 26 -5.27 -10.59 1.15
C PHE A 26 -6.10 -11.50 0.24
N ASP A 27 -7.18 -11.01 -0.39
CA ASP A 27 -7.80 -11.73 -1.50
C ASP A 27 -6.88 -11.73 -2.71
N TYR A 28 -6.28 -10.57 -3.02
CA TYR A 28 -5.25 -10.45 -4.04
C TYR A 28 -4.07 -11.40 -3.79
N SER A 29 -3.47 -11.33 -2.60
CA SER A 29 -2.31 -12.15 -2.25
C SER A 29 -2.65 -13.64 -2.18
N GLY A 30 -3.79 -14.00 -1.59
CA GLY A 30 -4.27 -15.38 -1.49
C GLY A 30 -4.57 -15.99 -2.86
N THR A 31 -5.20 -15.23 -3.76
CA THR A 31 -5.44 -15.63 -5.15
C THR A 31 -4.12 -15.88 -5.90
N GLN A 32 -3.15 -14.97 -5.74
CA GLN A 32 -1.82 -15.10 -6.35
C GLN A 32 -1.05 -16.31 -5.85
N ALA A 33 -1.04 -16.53 -4.53
CA ALA A 33 -0.39 -17.68 -3.92
C ALA A 33 -1.03 -19.00 -4.39
N SER A 34 -2.37 -19.08 -4.38
CA SER A 34 -3.11 -20.26 -4.82
C SER A 34 -2.78 -20.63 -6.27
N ARG A 35 -2.86 -19.66 -7.20
CA ARG A 35 -2.48 -19.88 -8.61
C ARG A 35 -1.03 -20.34 -8.76
N SER A 36 -0.11 -19.68 -8.06
CA SER A 36 1.33 -19.99 -8.14
C SER A 36 1.68 -21.39 -7.65
N LEU A 37 1.02 -21.87 -6.58
CA LEU A 37 1.19 -23.23 -6.09
C LEU A 37 0.63 -24.26 -7.09
N ARG A 38 -0.53 -23.97 -7.69
CA ARG A 38 -1.16 -24.86 -8.68
C ARG A 38 -0.37 -24.99 -9.98
N GLU A 39 0.28 -23.91 -10.43
CA GLU A 39 1.24 -23.97 -11.55
C GLU A 39 2.36 -24.98 -11.30
N GLU A 40 2.74 -25.16 -10.04
CA GLU A 40 3.74 -26.13 -9.60
C GLU A 40 3.14 -27.53 -9.38
N GLY A 41 1.87 -27.76 -9.72
CA GLY A 41 1.20 -29.05 -9.54
C GLY A 41 0.96 -29.42 -8.08
N ILE A 42 0.93 -28.42 -7.18
CA ILE A 42 0.55 -28.60 -5.77
C ILE A 42 -0.98 -28.54 -5.67
N GLU A 43 -1.57 -29.51 -4.97
CA GLU A 43 -2.97 -29.49 -4.58
C GLU A 43 -3.20 -28.38 -3.54
N VAL A 44 -4.11 -27.45 -3.81
CA VAL A 44 -4.36 -26.32 -2.92
C VAL A 44 -5.70 -26.49 -2.23
N THR A 45 -5.64 -26.58 -0.90
CA THR A 45 -6.80 -26.41 -0.02
C THR A 45 -6.80 -25.00 0.55
N LEU A 46 -7.94 -24.33 0.60
CA LEU A 46 -8.07 -22.96 1.03
C LEU A 46 -9.23 -22.81 2.01
N ILE A 47 -8.98 -22.16 3.14
CA ILE A 47 -10.03 -21.77 4.11
C ILE A 47 -10.14 -20.26 4.16
N ASN A 48 -11.35 -19.73 3.94
CA ASN A 48 -11.66 -18.32 4.13
C ASN A 48 -13.16 -18.16 4.42
N SER A 49 -13.54 -17.39 5.43
CA SER A 49 -14.96 -17.15 5.75
C SER A 49 -15.62 -16.07 4.87
N ASN A 50 -14.85 -15.34 4.07
CA ASN A 50 -15.36 -14.27 3.21
C ASN A 50 -15.76 -14.79 1.82
N PRO A 51 -17.07 -14.81 1.49
CA PRO A 51 -17.56 -15.36 0.22
C PRO A 51 -17.37 -14.42 -0.98
N ALA A 52 -17.00 -13.15 -0.76
CA ALA A 52 -16.87 -12.15 -1.82
C ALA A 52 -15.44 -12.08 -2.40
N THR A 53 -14.67 -13.17 -2.28
CA THR A 53 -13.24 -13.20 -2.61
C THR A 53 -12.98 -14.11 -3.81
N ILE A 54 -12.14 -13.68 -4.74
CA ILE A 54 -11.72 -14.50 -5.89
C ILE A 54 -10.94 -15.73 -5.43
N MET A 55 -10.23 -15.64 -4.30
CA MET A 55 -9.51 -16.78 -3.74
C MET A 55 -10.45 -17.93 -3.33
N THR A 56 -11.73 -17.65 -3.06
CA THR A 56 -12.75 -18.65 -2.72
C THR A 56 -13.54 -19.17 -3.92
N ASP A 57 -13.19 -18.76 -5.14
CA ASP A 57 -13.80 -19.36 -6.32
C ASP A 57 -13.37 -20.82 -6.49
N PRO A 58 -14.28 -21.72 -6.93
CA PRO A 58 -13.95 -23.12 -7.20
C PRO A 58 -12.84 -23.31 -8.25
N MET A 59 -12.57 -22.29 -9.06
CA MET A 59 -11.52 -22.30 -10.07
C MET A 59 -10.14 -21.95 -9.50
N THR A 60 -10.09 -21.30 -8.33
CA THR A 60 -8.85 -20.76 -7.77
C THR A 60 -8.10 -21.82 -6.98
N ALA A 61 -8.76 -22.59 -6.11
CA ALA A 61 -8.17 -23.71 -5.36
C ALA A 61 -8.82 -25.06 -5.72
N ASP A 62 -8.20 -26.18 -5.40
CA ASP A 62 -8.77 -27.52 -5.62
C ASP A 62 -9.87 -27.82 -4.59
N HIS A 63 -9.69 -27.35 -3.36
CA HIS A 63 -10.65 -27.48 -2.26
C HIS A 63 -10.85 -26.15 -1.55
N VAL A 64 -12.07 -25.61 -1.58
CA VAL A 64 -12.43 -24.34 -0.92
C VAL A 64 -13.36 -24.61 0.25
N TYR A 65 -13.00 -24.08 1.42
CA TYR A 65 -13.76 -24.15 2.66
C TYR A 65 -14.21 -22.74 3.09
N LEU A 66 -15.51 -22.47 2.92
CA LEU A 66 -16.19 -21.29 3.46
C LEU A 66 -16.60 -21.53 4.92
N LEU A 67 -15.61 -21.65 5.80
CA LEU A 67 -15.79 -21.95 7.23
C LEU A 67 -15.28 -20.79 8.11
N PRO A 68 -15.78 -20.68 9.36
CA PRO A 68 -15.17 -19.78 10.34
C PRO A 68 -13.68 -20.07 10.53
N LEU A 69 -12.86 -19.02 10.62
CA LEU A 69 -11.41 -19.14 10.81
C LEU A 69 -11.09 -19.45 12.28
N THR A 70 -11.26 -20.72 12.66
CA THR A 70 -11.00 -21.24 14.00
C THR A 70 -10.21 -22.53 13.96
N THR A 71 -9.58 -22.90 15.09
CA THR A 71 -8.79 -24.13 15.22
C THR A 71 -9.61 -25.39 14.98
N GLN A 72 -10.91 -25.39 15.31
CA GLN A 72 -11.83 -26.50 15.02
C GLN A 72 -12.04 -26.69 13.52
N SER A 73 -12.20 -25.60 12.76
CA SER A 73 -12.32 -25.66 11.30
C SER A 73 -11.04 -26.18 10.66
N ILE A 74 -9.87 -25.77 11.16
CA ILE A 74 -8.58 -26.32 10.73
C ILE A 74 -8.53 -27.83 10.98
N GLU A 75 -8.83 -28.27 12.20
CA GLU A 75 -8.81 -29.70 12.55
C GLU A 75 -9.81 -30.52 11.72
N GLN A 76 -10.98 -29.96 11.40
CA GLN A 76 -11.94 -30.56 10.48
C GLN A 76 -11.30 -30.79 9.10
N ILE A 77 -10.70 -29.76 8.50
CA ILE A 77 -10.06 -29.85 7.17
C ILE A 77 -8.94 -30.89 7.17
N LEU A 78 -8.08 -30.87 8.19
CA LEU A 78 -6.95 -31.80 8.31
C LEU A 78 -7.38 -33.25 8.60
N THR A 79 -8.62 -33.47 9.00
CA THR A 79 -9.23 -34.80 9.15
C THR A 79 -9.85 -35.28 7.83
N GLU A 80 -10.45 -34.37 7.07
CA GLU A 80 -11.06 -34.67 5.76
C GLU A 80 -10.02 -34.83 4.65
N ARG A 81 -8.89 -34.12 4.75
CA ARG A 81 -7.88 -33.99 3.69
C ARG A 81 -6.49 -34.27 4.21
N LYS A 82 -5.68 -34.91 3.38
CA LYS A 82 -4.25 -35.07 3.63
C LYS A 82 -3.54 -33.81 3.16
N ILE A 83 -3.16 -32.96 4.11
CA ILE A 83 -2.38 -31.74 3.87
C ILE A 83 -0.94 -32.01 4.30
N ASP A 84 0.04 -31.68 3.44
CA ASP A 84 1.45 -31.84 3.78
C ASP A 84 2.02 -30.58 4.44
N ALA A 85 1.57 -29.39 4.00
CA ALA A 85 2.05 -28.12 4.52
C ALA A 85 0.95 -27.04 4.64
N VAL A 86 1.18 -26.04 5.48
CA VAL A 86 0.31 -24.86 5.64
C VAL A 86 1.09 -23.57 5.39
N LEU A 87 0.48 -22.67 4.62
CA LEU A 87 1.02 -21.35 4.27
C LEU A 87 0.19 -20.25 4.96
N PRO A 88 0.64 -19.74 6.13
CA PRO A 88 -0.11 -18.77 6.91
C PRO A 88 0.19 -17.30 6.56
N THR A 89 1.12 -17.05 5.64
CA THR A 89 1.66 -15.71 5.35
C THR A 89 0.83 -14.90 4.35
N MET A 90 -0.33 -15.40 3.92
CA MET A 90 -1.16 -14.79 2.86
C MET A 90 -2.48 -14.18 3.37
N GLY A 91 -2.85 -14.44 4.63
CA GLY A 91 -4.14 -14.05 5.22
C GLY A 91 -4.07 -13.02 6.32
N GLY A 92 -3.05 -12.15 6.29
CA GLY A 92 -2.89 -11.08 7.28
C GLY A 92 -2.69 -11.59 8.71
N GLN A 93 -3.15 -10.81 9.68
CA GLN A 93 -2.97 -11.15 11.09
C GLN A 93 -3.85 -12.32 11.53
N THR A 94 -5.04 -12.43 10.95
CA THR A 94 -5.96 -13.55 11.23
C THR A 94 -5.32 -14.89 10.94
N ALA A 95 -4.63 -15.03 9.80
CA ALA A 95 -3.96 -16.27 9.44
C ALA A 95 -2.77 -16.60 10.35
N LEU A 96 -1.93 -15.61 10.68
CA LEU A 96 -0.81 -15.80 11.60
C LEU A 96 -1.27 -16.21 13.00
N ASN A 97 -2.27 -15.52 13.55
CA ASN A 97 -2.81 -15.83 14.87
C ASN A 97 -3.42 -17.24 14.92
N LEU A 98 -4.16 -17.64 13.88
CA LEU A 98 -4.74 -18.97 13.78
C LEU A 98 -3.64 -20.05 13.66
N ALA A 99 -2.56 -19.77 12.92
CA ALA A 99 -1.42 -20.66 12.82
C ALA A 99 -0.71 -20.87 14.16
N ILE A 100 -0.52 -19.80 14.94
CA ILE A 100 0.03 -19.86 16.30
C ILE A 100 -0.90 -20.65 17.23
N GLU A 101 -2.20 -20.35 17.22
CA GLU A 101 -3.18 -21.03 18.09
C GLU A 101 -3.22 -22.54 17.80
N ALA A 102 -3.27 -22.93 16.53
CA ALA A 102 -3.23 -24.33 16.13
C ALA A 102 -1.90 -25.01 16.49
N GLY A 103 -0.77 -24.28 16.42
CA GLY A 103 0.53 -24.75 16.86
C GLY A 103 0.59 -25.02 18.36
N LYS A 104 0.07 -24.10 19.18
CA LYS A 104 -0.01 -24.23 20.64
C LYS A 104 -0.86 -25.43 21.08
N LEU A 105 -1.86 -25.80 20.28
CA LEU A 105 -2.69 -26.99 20.51
C LEU A 105 -2.07 -28.28 19.95
N GLY A 106 -0.89 -28.23 19.32
CA GLY A 106 -0.22 -29.38 18.72
C GLY A 106 -0.94 -29.94 17.49
N ILE A 107 -1.84 -29.18 16.85
CA ILE A 107 -2.64 -29.65 15.71
C ILE A 107 -1.75 -29.96 14.51
N TRP A 108 -0.77 -29.09 14.22
CA TRP A 108 0.16 -29.29 13.09
C TRP A 108 0.97 -30.58 13.25
N GLU A 109 1.55 -30.81 14.43
CA GLU A 109 2.32 -32.02 14.74
C GLU A 109 1.45 -33.28 14.70
N LYS A 110 0.25 -33.22 15.30
CA LYS A 110 -0.72 -34.33 15.31
C LYS A 110 -1.07 -34.83 13.91
N HIS A 111 -1.19 -33.93 12.94
CA HIS A 111 -1.55 -34.25 11.56
C HIS A 111 -0.32 -34.34 10.62
N GLY A 112 0.89 -34.11 11.12
CA GLY A 112 2.12 -34.13 10.32
C GLY A 112 2.20 -33.02 9.27
N VAL A 113 1.61 -31.86 9.55
CA VAL A 113 1.57 -30.69 8.65
C VAL A 113 2.77 -29.79 8.95
N GLN A 114 3.56 -29.51 7.92
CA GLN A 114 4.69 -28.58 8.02
C GLN A 114 4.24 -27.12 7.86
N LEU A 115 4.77 -26.21 8.68
CA LEU A 115 4.62 -24.77 8.46
C LEU A 115 5.63 -24.32 7.38
N ILE A 116 5.17 -23.61 6.35
CA ILE A 116 6.03 -23.09 5.27
C ILE A 116 5.89 -21.58 5.10
N GLY A 117 6.93 -20.96 4.53
CA GLY A 117 7.03 -19.51 4.31
C GLY A 117 7.45 -18.72 5.55
N VAL A 118 7.01 -19.12 6.74
CA VAL A 118 7.45 -18.53 8.02
C VAL A 118 7.40 -19.58 9.13
N ASP A 119 8.33 -19.48 10.08
CA ASP A 119 8.35 -20.31 11.30
C ASP A 119 7.52 -19.67 12.41
N LEU A 120 6.93 -20.48 13.31
CA LEU A 120 6.17 -19.98 14.47
C LEU A 120 7.02 -19.04 15.34
N ASP A 121 8.28 -19.40 15.59
CA ASP A 121 9.20 -18.61 16.40
C ASP A 121 9.45 -17.22 15.79
N ALA A 122 9.53 -17.14 14.46
CA ALA A 122 9.70 -15.87 13.76
C ALA A 122 8.44 -15.00 13.89
N ILE A 123 7.24 -15.59 13.77
CA ILE A 123 5.98 -14.86 13.97
C ILE A 123 5.91 -14.34 15.41
N GLU A 124 6.13 -15.19 16.42
CA GLU A 124 6.05 -14.80 17.83
C GLU A 124 7.08 -13.72 18.18
N LEU A 125 8.29 -13.82 17.63
CA LEU A 125 9.35 -12.82 17.80
C LEU A 125 8.93 -11.45 17.28
N THR A 126 8.34 -11.37 16.09
CA THR A 126 7.95 -10.09 15.48
C THR A 126 6.68 -9.49 16.07
N GLU A 127 5.75 -10.33 16.57
CA GLU A 127 4.50 -9.88 17.20
C GLU A 127 4.69 -9.43 18.64
N ASN A 128 5.63 -10.06 19.37
CA ASN A 128 5.98 -9.65 20.73
C ASN A 128 6.93 -8.45 20.68
N ARG A 129 6.40 -7.27 21.01
CA ARG A 129 7.12 -6.00 20.89
C ARG A 129 8.42 -5.92 21.70
N GLU A 130 8.48 -6.53 22.88
CA GLU A 130 9.72 -6.54 23.68
C GLU A 130 10.72 -7.56 23.17
N ALA A 131 10.25 -8.76 22.79
CA ALA A 131 11.13 -9.75 22.18
C ALA A 131 11.76 -9.19 20.89
N PHE A 132 10.94 -8.55 20.05
CA PHE A 132 11.38 -7.82 18.87
C PHE A 132 12.42 -6.76 19.20
N ARG A 133 12.12 -5.86 20.14
CA ARG A 133 13.01 -4.78 20.56
C ARG A 133 14.37 -5.30 21.04
N LEU A 134 14.36 -6.27 21.95
CA LEU A 134 15.58 -6.87 22.48
C LEU A 134 16.38 -7.56 21.38
N HIS A 135 15.71 -8.24 20.44
CA HIS A 135 16.35 -8.88 19.31
C HIS A 135 16.99 -7.88 18.36
N MET A 136 16.30 -6.79 17.99
CA MET A 136 16.88 -5.71 17.18
C MET A 136 18.13 -5.10 17.84
N LEU A 137 18.07 -4.85 19.15
CA LEU A 137 19.23 -4.37 19.92
C LEU A 137 20.39 -5.36 19.93
N GLN A 138 20.11 -6.66 20.05
CA GLN A 138 21.14 -7.71 19.95
C GLN A 138 21.80 -7.76 18.57
N GLN A 139 21.06 -7.43 17.51
CA GLN A 139 21.60 -7.26 16.17
C GLN A 139 22.34 -5.91 15.98
N GLY A 140 22.35 -5.02 16.97
CA GLY A 140 22.95 -3.69 16.86
C GLY A 140 22.11 -2.70 16.03
N LEU A 141 20.83 -2.99 15.83
CA LEU A 141 19.89 -2.13 15.13
C LEU A 141 19.25 -1.14 16.11
N GLY A 142 19.07 0.10 15.64
CA GLY A 142 18.43 1.15 16.44
C GLY A 142 16.93 0.88 16.63
N VAL A 143 16.42 1.15 17.82
CA VAL A 143 14.98 1.11 18.15
C VAL A 143 14.66 2.32 19.03
N ALA A 144 13.39 2.75 19.04
CA ALA A 144 12.97 3.81 19.95
C ALA A 144 13.22 3.40 21.42
N PRO A 145 13.71 4.31 22.29
CA PRO A 145 13.76 4.05 23.72
C PRO A 145 12.38 3.68 24.24
N SER A 146 12.27 2.54 24.93
CA SER A 146 10.99 2.01 25.39
C SER A 146 11.12 1.06 26.56
N LYS A 147 10.01 0.87 27.27
CA LYS A 147 9.92 0.05 28.48
C LYS A 147 8.53 -0.56 28.64
N ILE A 148 8.46 -1.83 29.02
CA ILE A 148 7.20 -2.48 29.42
C ILE A 148 6.73 -1.91 30.76
N ALA A 149 5.42 -1.74 30.89
CA ALA A 149 4.74 -1.55 32.15
C ALA A 149 3.56 -2.51 32.29
N ASN A 150 3.57 -3.31 33.36
CA ASN A 150 2.49 -4.21 33.78
C ASN A 150 1.62 -3.60 34.89
N SER A 151 1.99 -2.41 35.36
CA SER A 151 1.25 -1.69 36.37
C SER A 151 1.30 -0.20 36.11
N PHE A 152 0.35 0.52 36.71
CA PHE A 152 0.32 1.97 36.64
C PHE A 152 1.60 2.63 37.19
N LEU A 153 2.21 2.03 38.22
CA LEU A 153 3.43 2.57 38.83
C LEU A 153 4.65 2.36 37.91
N GLU A 154 4.82 1.15 37.37
CA GLU A 154 5.86 0.87 36.37
C GLU A 154 5.75 1.81 35.16
N GLY A 155 4.52 2.11 34.73
CA GLY A 155 4.30 3.03 33.63
C GLY A 155 4.74 4.46 33.94
N LYS A 156 4.53 4.94 35.17
CA LYS A 156 5.04 6.25 35.60
C LYS A 156 6.56 6.29 35.65
N GLU A 157 7.20 5.24 36.14
CA GLU A 157 8.66 5.13 36.15
C GLU A 157 9.23 5.15 34.72
N ALA A 158 8.60 4.40 33.80
CA ALA A 158 8.95 4.42 32.38
C ALA A 158 8.81 5.81 31.76
N ALA A 159 7.72 6.52 32.04
CA ALA A 159 7.49 7.87 31.52
C ALA A 159 8.52 8.89 32.03
N GLN A 160 8.94 8.79 33.30
CA GLN A 160 9.98 9.65 33.87
C GLN A 160 11.35 9.41 33.22
N GLU A 161 11.66 8.16 32.90
CA GLU A 161 12.92 7.78 32.27
C GLU A 161 12.99 8.22 30.79
N ILE A 162 11.91 8.00 30.03
CA ILE A 162 11.87 8.24 28.57
C ILE A 162 11.56 9.72 28.23
N GLY A 163 10.67 10.34 29.01
CA GLY A 163 10.22 11.72 28.84
C GLY A 163 9.27 11.96 27.65
N PHE A 164 8.40 12.95 27.79
CA PHE A 164 7.39 13.31 26.78
C PHE A 164 7.99 13.95 25.51
N PRO A 165 7.31 13.85 24.34
CA PRO A 165 6.12 13.05 24.10
C PRO A 165 6.42 11.53 24.06
N LEU A 166 5.43 10.73 24.47
CA LEU A 166 5.49 9.27 24.55
C LEU A 166 4.38 8.62 23.71
N VAL A 167 4.53 7.34 23.44
CA VAL A 167 3.51 6.47 22.87
C VAL A 167 3.22 5.36 23.88
N ILE A 168 1.94 5.16 24.19
CA ILE A 168 1.48 4.00 24.97
C ILE A 168 0.87 3.01 23.98
N ARG A 169 1.35 1.77 23.96
CA ARG A 169 0.84 0.69 23.11
C ARG A 169 0.46 -0.53 23.94
N PRO A 170 -0.83 -0.87 24.03
CA PRO A 170 -1.26 -2.10 24.67
C PRO A 170 -0.73 -3.34 23.93
N SER A 171 -0.18 -4.29 24.69
CA SER A 171 0.26 -5.58 24.15
C SER A 171 -0.92 -6.42 23.67
N TYR A 172 -0.70 -7.29 22.67
CA TYR A 172 -1.71 -8.21 22.11
C TYR A 172 -3.00 -7.55 21.61
N THR A 173 -2.90 -6.31 21.12
CA THR A 173 -4.01 -5.58 20.49
C THR A 173 -3.78 -5.37 19.00
N LEU A 174 -4.85 -5.38 18.21
CA LEU A 174 -4.80 -5.24 16.74
C LEU A 174 -5.00 -3.79 16.30
N GLY A 175 -4.36 -3.39 15.20
CA GLY A 175 -4.61 -2.12 14.51
C GLY A 175 -4.42 -0.87 15.37
N GLY A 176 -3.53 -0.90 16.37
CA GLY A 176 -3.30 0.21 17.29
C GLY A 176 -4.43 0.42 18.31
N THR A 177 -5.29 -0.57 18.55
CA THR A 177 -6.39 -0.46 19.51
C THR A 177 -5.89 -0.10 20.91
N GLY A 178 -6.34 1.03 21.43
CA GLY A 178 -5.91 1.54 22.74
C GLY A 178 -4.54 2.19 22.75
N ALA A 179 -3.84 2.23 21.60
CA ALA A 179 -2.61 3.00 21.47
C ALA A 179 -2.91 4.50 21.51
N ALA A 180 -2.04 5.27 22.16
CA ALA A 180 -2.22 6.71 22.29
C ALA A 180 -0.88 7.45 22.33
N PHE A 181 -0.86 8.64 21.72
CA PHE A 181 0.19 9.61 21.98
C PHE A 181 -0.10 10.33 23.29
N VAL A 182 0.96 10.52 24.08
CA VAL A 182 0.93 11.35 25.27
C VAL A 182 1.86 12.52 25.02
N HIS A 183 1.28 13.68 24.70
CA HIS A 183 2.03 14.90 24.43
C HIS A 183 2.43 15.63 25.71
N LYS A 184 1.59 15.55 26.74
CA LYS A 184 1.75 16.24 28.01
C LYS A 184 1.60 15.27 29.17
N GLU A 185 2.30 15.56 30.26
CA GLU A 185 2.25 14.75 31.49
C GLU A 185 0.84 14.65 32.08
N GLU A 186 0.04 15.71 31.97
CA GLU A 186 -1.34 15.77 32.50
C GLU A 186 -2.28 14.71 31.89
N ASP A 187 -2.03 14.29 30.64
CA ASP A 187 -2.85 13.31 29.93
C ASP A 187 -2.39 11.86 30.19
N PHE A 188 -1.21 11.66 30.77
CA PHE A 188 -0.56 10.36 30.85
C PHE A 188 -1.35 9.34 31.69
N ASP A 189 -1.83 9.76 32.86
CA ASP A 189 -2.45 8.87 33.83
C ASP A 189 -3.71 8.19 33.26
N ASP A 190 -4.56 8.95 32.57
CA ASP A 190 -5.80 8.44 31.99
C ASP A 190 -5.52 7.52 30.79
N LEU A 191 -4.57 7.90 29.94
CA LEU A 191 -4.20 7.11 28.76
C LEU A 191 -3.49 5.80 29.15
N LEU A 192 -2.65 5.81 30.19
CA LEU A 192 -2.02 4.61 30.73
C LEU A 192 -3.06 3.64 31.31
N ARG A 193 -4.00 4.14 32.13
CA ARG A 193 -5.09 3.30 32.68
C ARG A 193 -5.92 2.68 31.56
N ARG A 194 -6.26 3.47 30.54
CA ARG A 194 -6.97 2.97 29.37
C ARG A 194 -6.17 1.88 28.65
N GLY A 195 -4.89 2.10 28.40
CA GLY A 195 -4.03 1.13 27.72
C GLY A 195 -3.93 -0.20 28.46
N LEU A 196 -3.66 -0.16 29.78
CA LEU A 196 -3.59 -1.34 30.63
C LEU A 196 -4.93 -2.10 30.70
N ASN A 197 -6.06 -1.38 30.73
CA ASN A 197 -7.38 -2.02 30.75
C ASN A 197 -7.77 -2.66 29.41
N LEU A 198 -7.28 -2.12 28.29
CA LEU A 198 -7.55 -2.65 26.96
C LEU A 198 -6.63 -3.83 26.58
N SER A 199 -5.47 -3.93 27.23
CA SER A 199 -4.53 -5.04 27.05
C SER A 199 -5.10 -6.33 27.66
N PRO A 200 -5.24 -7.43 26.89
CA PRO A 200 -5.67 -8.73 27.43
C PRO A 200 -4.74 -9.26 28.53
N THR A 201 -3.46 -8.89 28.49
CA THR A 201 -2.44 -9.30 29.46
C THR A 201 -2.18 -8.23 30.52
N HIS A 202 -2.95 -7.15 30.55
CA HIS A 202 -2.73 -5.99 31.43
C HIS A 202 -1.32 -5.37 31.32
N GLU A 203 -0.80 -5.36 30.10
CA GLU A 203 0.57 -4.91 29.77
C GLU A 203 0.53 -3.84 28.68
N VAL A 204 1.35 -2.79 28.83
CA VAL A 204 1.61 -1.79 27.79
C VAL A 204 3.12 -1.64 27.55
N LEU A 205 3.49 -1.34 26.31
CA LEU A 205 4.81 -0.82 25.95
C LEU A 205 4.73 0.71 25.89
N ILE A 206 5.64 1.38 26.60
CA ILE A 206 5.77 2.83 26.56
C ILE A 206 7.02 3.17 25.75
N ASP A 207 6.86 3.86 24.63
CA ASP A 207 7.94 4.24 23.72
C ASP A 207 8.13 5.75 23.67
N LYS A 208 9.35 6.18 23.36
CA LYS A 208 9.61 7.55 22.95
C LYS A 208 8.86 7.83 21.65
N ALA A 209 8.05 8.89 21.63
CA ALA A 209 7.37 9.29 20.40
C ALA A 209 8.36 10.02 19.48
N VAL A 210 8.76 9.37 18.38
CA VAL A 210 9.60 9.96 17.31
C VAL A 210 8.76 10.82 16.34
N LEU A 211 7.87 11.66 16.88
CA LEU A 211 6.94 12.46 16.10
C LEU A 211 7.67 13.38 15.12
N GLY A 212 7.23 13.37 13.86
CA GLY A 212 7.82 14.20 12.81
C GLY A 212 9.10 13.64 12.19
N TRP A 213 9.60 12.49 12.63
CA TRP A 213 10.62 11.75 11.88
C TRP A 213 10.03 11.28 10.55
N LYS A 214 10.88 11.10 9.54
CA LYS A 214 10.47 10.52 8.26
C LYS A 214 10.17 9.04 8.47
N GLU A 215 9.15 8.53 7.82
CA GLU A 215 8.74 7.13 7.91
C GLU A 215 8.93 6.44 6.56
N PHE A 216 9.59 5.28 6.58
CA PHE A 216 9.94 4.50 5.39
C PHE A 216 9.52 3.05 5.56
N GLU A 217 9.12 2.42 4.46
CA GLU A 217 8.77 1.00 4.42
C GLU A 217 9.57 0.32 3.32
N LEU A 218 10.14 -0.84 3.61
CA LEU A 218 10.85 -1.67 2.65
C LEU A 218 10.11 -2.99 2.50
N GLU A 219 9.82 -3.35 1.26
CA GLU A 219 9.33 -4.68 0.90
C GLU A 219 10.50 -5.54 0.45
N LEU A 220 10.71 -6.67 1.10
CA LEU A 220 11.84 -7.57 0.84
C LEU A 220 11.36 -8.97 0.51
N LEU A 221 12.17 -9.70 -0.26
CA LEU A 221 12.07 -11.15 -0.42
C LEU A 221 13.40 -11.81 -0.07
N ARG A 222 13.32 -12.95 0.61
CA ARG A 222 14.46 -13.82 0.94
C ARG A 222 14.17 -15.25 0.53
N ASP A 223 15.15 -15.92 -0.06
CA ASP A 223 15.09 -17.33 -0.38
C ASP A 223 15.95 -18.21 0.53
N ASN A 224 15.93 -19.52 0.29
CA ASN A 224 16.69 -20.49 1.08
C ASN A 224 18.21 -20.47 0.82
N ALA A 225 18.64 -19.83 -0.26
CA ALA A 225 20.04 -19.60 -0.56
C ALA A 225 20.59 -18.32 0.12
N ASP A 226 19.79 -17.69 0.98
CA ASP A 226 20.10 -16.43 1.68
C ASP A 226 20.29 -15.22 0.73
N ASN A 227 19.75 -15.31 -0.49
CA ASN A 227 19.60 -14.15 -1.34
C ASN A 227 18.49 -13.27 -0.76
N VAL A 228 18.74 -11.96 -0.72
CA VAL A 228 17.76 -10.96 -0.27
C VAL A 228 17.68 -9.85 -1.32
N VAL A 229 16.46 -9.50 -1.70
CA VAL A 229 16.19 -8.39 -2.63
C VAL A 229 15.21 -7.41 -2.01
N ILE A 230 15.44 -6.12 -2.26
CA ILE A 230 14.52 -5.04 -1.92
C ILE A 230 13.65 -4.78 -3.14
N ILE A 231 12.36 -5.07 -3.01
CA ILE A 231 11.40 -4.95 -4.10
C ILE A 231 10.92 -3.51 -4.25
N CYS A 232 10.65 -2.84 -3.15
CA CYS A 232 10.17 -1.46 -3.17
C CYS A 232 10.56 -0.74 -1.88
N VAL A 233 10.90 0.54 -2.02
CA VAL A 233 11.06 1.45 -0.88
C VAL A 233 10.00 2.54 -0.98
N VAL A 234 9.19 2.63 0.06
CA VAL A 234 8.07 3.54 0.18
C VAL A 234 8.44 4.63 1.18
N GLU A 235 8.27 5.89 0.79
CA GLU A 235 8.41 7.05 1.67
C GLU A 235 7.03 7.58 2.04
N ASN A 236 6.79 7.77 3.33
CA ASN A 236 5.55 8.38 3.80
C ASN A 236 5.65 9.91 3.69
N LEU A 237 4.69 10.54 3.01
CA LEU A 237 4.58 12.00 2.96
C LEU A 237 4.15 12.54 4.32
N ASP A 238 3.18 11.86 4.93
CA ASP A 238 2.75 12.11 6.29
C ASP A 238 3.79 11.49 7.25
N PRO A 239 4.40 12.25 8.17
CA PRO A 239 5.53 11.77 8.97
C PRO A 239 5.08 10.90 10.15
N MET A 240 6.06 10.27 10.82
CA MET A 240 5.87 9.46 12.03
C MET A 240 4.90 10.14 13.00
N GLY A 241 3.86 9.42 13.37
CA GLY A 241 2.71 9.99 14.09
C GLY A 241 1.37 9.54 13.50
N ILE A 242 1.36 9.17 12.23
CA ILE A 242 0.19 8.72 11.49
C ILE A 242 0.52 7.34 10.93
N HIS A 243 -0.35 6.36 11.18
CA HIS A 243 -0.16 4.99 10.70
C HIS A 243 0.02 4.98 9.17
N THR A 244 0.98 4.21 8.65
CA THR A 244 1.27 4.09 7.19
C THR A 244 0.02 3.85 6.33
N GLY A 245 -0.93 3.08 6.85
CA GLY A 245 -2.25 2.87 6.22
C GLY A 245 -3.13 4.11 6.08
N ASP A 246 -3.02 5.06 7.01
CA ASP A 246 -3.69 6.37 6.96
C ASP A 246 -2.77 7.48 6.41
N SER A 247 -1.54 7.15 6.02
CA SER A 247 -0.60 8.08 5.39
C SER A 247 -0.74 8.08 3.87
N ILE A 248 -0.54 9.25 3.28
CA ILE A 248 -0.15 9.40 1.88
C ILE A 248 1.29 8.90 1.75
N THR A 249 1.53 7.98 0.82
CA THR A 249 2.85 7.38 0.62
C THR A 249 3.26 7.44 -0.84
N VAL A 250 4.57 7.45 -1.09
CA VAL A 250 5.16 7.54 -2.42
C VAL A 250 6.20 6.45 -2.64
N ALA A 251 6.31 5.98 -3.88
CA ALA A 251 7.38 5.10 -4.32
C ALA A 251 7.95 5.59 -5.66
N PRO A 252 9.27 5.60 -5.87
CA PRO A 252 10.32 5.28 -4.89
C PRO A 252 10.44 6.36 -3.79
N ALA A 253 11.35 6.17 -2.83
CA ALA A 253 11.72 7.22 -1.88
C ALA A 253 12.29 8.46 -2.62
N MET A 254 11.92 9.65 -2.17
CA MET A 254 12.22 10.95 -2.81
C MET A 254 13.32 11.73 -2.10
N THR A 255 13.43 11.59 -0.77
CA THR A 255 14.23 12.50 0.06
C THR A 255 15.34 11.82 0.85
N LEU A 256 15.66 10.57 0.50
CA LEU A 256 16.83 9.86 1.04
C LEU A 256 18.08 10.18 0.23
N SER A 257 19.19 10.44 0.93
CA SER A 257 20.52 10.34 0.32
C SER A 257 20.81 8.88 0.01
N ASP A 258 21.63 8.59 -1.02
CA ASP A 258 22.02 7.21 -1.33
C ASP A 258 22.70 6.55 -0.13
N THR A 259 23.56 7.27 0.62
CA THR A 259 24.16 6.78 1.86
C THR A 259 23.12 6.36 2.89
N ALA A 260 22.08 7.16 3.11
CA ALA A 260 21.00 6.82 4.03
C ALA A 260 20.17 5.63 3.52
N TYR A 261 19.91 5.57 2.22
CA TYR A 261 19.24 4.45 1.57
C TYR A 261 20.02 3.15 1.72
N GLN A 262 21.32 3.12 1.40
CA GLN A 262 22.14 1.91 1.52
C GLN A 262 22.25 1.43 2.97
N ARG A 263 22.38 2.35 3.93
CA ARG A 263 22.35 2.01 5.36
C ARG A 263 21.02 1.39 5.77
N MET A 264 19.89 1.91 5.28
CA MET A 264 18.56 1.36 5.54
C MET A 264 18.38 -0.01 4.89
N ARG A 265 18.84 -0.15 3.64
CA ARG A 265 18.88 -1.42 2.89
C ARG A 265 19.68 -2.48 3.64
N ASP A 266 20.89 -2.17 4.10
CA ASP A 266 21.75 -3.08 4.84
C ASP A 266 21.13 -3.51 6.18
N GLN A 267 20.56 -2.56 6.93
CA GLN A 267 19.86 -2.85 8.18
C GLN A 267 18.62 -3.72 7.95
N ALA A 268 17.88 -3.49 6.86
CA ALA A 268 16.71 -4.31 6.49
C ALA A 268 17.12 -5.75 6.15
N ILE A 269 18.19 -5.94 5.37
CA ILE A 269 18.75 -7.26 5.07
C ILE A 269 19.20 -7.97 6.35
N GLN A 270 19.91 -7.25 7.24
CA GLN A 270 20.36 -7.79 8.52
C GLN A 270 19.18 -8.21 9.40
N ALA A 271 18.16 -7.35 9.51
CA ALA A 271 16.96 -7.63 10.28
C ALA A 271 16.21 -8.85 9.72
N MET A 272 16.05 -8.96 8.41
CA MET A 272 15.41 -10.11 7.76
C MET A 272 16.18 -11.42 8.01
N ARG A 273 17.50 -11.41 7.87
CA ARG A 273 18.37 -12.57 8.17
C ARG A 273 18.30 -13.02 9.63
N SER A 274 18.01 -12.09 10.54
CA SER A 274 17.90 -12.39 11.95
C SER A 274 16.63 -13.17 12.32
N LEU A 275 15.66 -13.33 11.41
CA LEU A 275 14.42 -14.07 11.59
C LEU A 275 14.54 -15.58 11.27
N GLY A 276 15.71 -16.15 11.51
CA GLY A 276 15.96 -17.59 11.33
C GLY A 276 15.95 -18.04 9.87
N ASN A 277 15.22 -19.11 9.57
CA ASN A 277 15.12 -19.70 8.23
C ASN A 277 13.98 -19.10 7.39
N PHE A 278 13.45 -17.94 7.77
CA PHE A 278 12.40 -17.25 7.04
C PHE A 278 12.76 -17.07 5.55
N ALA A 279 11.96 -17.71 4.68
CA ALA A 279 12.05 -17.65 3.23
C ALA A 279 10.68 -17.27 2.66
N GLY A 280 10.58 -16.04 2.17
CA GLY A 280 9.31 -15.41 1.82
C GLY A 280 9.44 -13.89 1.78
N GLY A 281 8.28 -13.22 1.72
CA GLY A 281 8.19 -11.76 1.65
C GLY A 281 7.90 -11.15 3.03
N CYS A 282 8.58 -10.06 3.37
CA CYS A 282 8.26 -9.27 4.55
C CYS A 282 8.30 -7.76 4.29
N ASN A 283 7.61 -7.03 5.15
CA ASN A 283 7.65 -5.58 5.22
C ASN A 283 8.45 -5.16 6.46
N ILE A 284 9.37 -4.20 6.31
CA ILE A 284 10.13 -3.61 7.42
C ILE A 284 9.90 -2.11 7.43
N GLN A 285 9.55 -1.56 8.59
CA GLN A 285 9.32 -0.13 8.78
C GLN A 285 10.49 0.52 9.52
N PHE A 286 10.86 1.71 9.07
CA PHE A 286 11.91 2.52 9.66
C PHE A 286 11.45 3.94 9.92
N ALA A 287 11.96 4.55 10.99
CA ALA A 287 11.93 5.99 11.16
C ALA A 287 13.34 6.57 11.00
N LEU A 288 13.44 7.65 10.22
CA LEU A 288 14.69 8.37 10.01
C LEU A 288 14.56 9.81 10.51
N ASN A 289 15.51 10.21 11.36
CA ASN A 289 15.60 11.58 11.85
C ASN A 289 16.00 12.51 10.69
N PRO A 290 15.17 13.51 10.33
CA PRO A 290 15.46 14.37 9.19
C PRO A 290 16.68 15.29 9.40
N GLU A 291 17.15 15.48 10.64
CA GLU A 291 18.28 16.35 10.96
C GLU A 291 19.61 15.58 11.07
N THR A 292 19.59 14.39 11.67
CA THR A 292 20.81 13.61 11.96
C THR A 292 20.98 12.37 11.08
N GLU A 293 19.95 12.01 10.30
CA GLU A 293 19.81 10.72 9.62
C GLU A 293 19.99 9.50 10.55
N GLU A 294 19.73 9.67 11.85
CA GLU A 294 19.58 8.55 12.77
C GLU A 294 18.43 7.67 12.31
N LEU A 295 18.67 6.36 12.23
CA LEU A 295 17.75 5.38 11.69
C LEU A 295 17.37 4.39 12.80
N ILE A 296 16.06 4.17 12.97
CA ILE A 296 15.54 3.17 13.89
C ILE A 296 14.54 2.26 13.18
N VAL A 297 14.52 0.99 13.56
CA VAL A 297 13.53 0.01 13.14
C VAL A 297 12.27 0.18 13.98
N ILE A 298 11.10 0.19 13.34
CA ILE A 298 9.80 0.35 13.99
C ILE A 298 9.14 -1.01 14.20
N GLU A 299 9.03 -1.81 13.14
CA GLU A 299 8.46 -3.16 13.17
C GLU A 299 8.86 -3.96 11.93
N ILE A 300 8.68 -5.28 12.00
CA ILE A 300 8.79 -6.20 10.87
C ILE A 300 7.51 -7.04 10.81
N ASN A 301 6.92 -7.14 9.62
CA ASN A 301 5.76 -7.97 9.35
C ASN A 301 6.20 -9.15 8.46
N PRO A 302 6.40 -10.38 9.01
CA PRO A 302 6.93 -11.54 8.26
C PRO A 302 5.85 -12.23 7.41
N ARG A 303 5.13 -11.44 6.63
CA ARG A 303 4.02 -11.87 5.76
C ARG A 303 3.82 -10.85 4.65
N VAL A 304 2.95 -11.17 3.70
CA VAL A 304 2.40 -10.15 2.81
C VAL A 304 1.58 -9.13 3.61
N SER A 305 1.49 -7.93 3.08
CA SER A 305 0.86 -6.77 3.69
C SER A 305 0.14 -5.93 2.62
N ARG A 306 -0.63 -4.94 3.06
CA ARG A 306 -1.16 -3.89 2.17
C ARG A 306 -0.03 -3.18 1.43
N SER A 307 1.09 -2.92 2.10
CA SER A 307 2.28 -2.31 1.49
C SER A 307 2.93 -3.24 0.44
N SER A 308 2.90 -4.56 0.63
CA SER A 308 3.36 -5.52 -0.38
C SER A 308 2.45 -5.57 -1.62
N ALA A 309 1.14 -5.43 -1.44
CA ALA A 309 0.20 -5.33 -2.55
C ALA A 309 0.45 -4.02 -3.33
N LEU A 310 0.57 -2.90 -2.62
CA LEU A 310 0.95 -1.61 -3.19
C LEU A 310 2.28 -1.70 -3.95
N ALA A 311 3.32 -2.28 -3.35
CA ALA A 311 4.63 -2.46 -3.98
C ALA A 311 4.56 -3.36 -5.22
N SER A 312 3.75 -4.41 -5.19
CA SER A 312 3.55 -5.27 -6.36
C SER A 312 2.91 -4.50 -7.52
N LYS A 313 1.93 -3.65 -7.24
CA LYS A 313 1.31 -2.78 -8.26
C LYS A 313 2.25 -1.68 -8.73
N ALA A 314 3.00 -1.07 -7.81
CA ALA A 314 3.95 -0.01 -8.09
C ALA A 314 5.06 -0.49 -9.03
N THR A 315 5.60 -1.67 -8.77
CA THR A 315 6.79 -2.17 -9.47
C THR A 315 6.45 -3.08 -10.65
N GLY A 316 5.29 -3.75 -10.61
CA GLY A 316 4.98 -4.88 -11.50
C GLY A 316 5.51 -6.23 -10.99
N TYR A 317 6.29 -6.24 -9.89
CA TYR A 317 6.86 -7.44 -9.30
C TYR A 317 5.83 -8.19 -8.44
N PRO A 318 5.43 -9.43 -8.75
CA PRO A 318 4.33 -10.10 -8.05
C PRO A 318 4.79 -10.77 -6.75
N ILE A 319 4.91 -10.00 -5.66
CA ILE A 319 5.51 -10.46 -4.38
C ILE A 319 4.84 -11.73 -3.85
N ALA A 320 3.50 -11.79 -3.78
CA ALA A 320 2.80 -12.95 -3.23
C ALA A 320 2.99 -14.23 -4.08
N LYS A 321 3.05 -14.11 -5.41
CA LYS A 321 3.34 -15.24 -6.31
C LYS A 321 4.74 -15.80 -6.06
N ILE A 322 5.73 -14.91 -6.00
CA ILE A 322 7.12 -15.31 -5.76
C ILE A 322 7.28 -15.89 -4.37
N ALA A 323 6.76 -15.23 -3.33
CA ALA A 323 6.81 -15.71 -1.95
C ALA A 323 6.19 -17.11 -1.78
N ALA A 324 5.07 -17.41 -2.46
CA ALA A 324 4.47 -18.74 -2.44
C ALA A 324 5.40 -19.82 -3.05
N LYS A 325 6.14 -19.50 -4.11
CA LYS A 325 7.13 -20.42 -4.70
C LYS A 325 8.39 -20.56 -3.83
N LEU A 326 8.85 -19.48 -3.21
CA LEU A 326 9.96 -19.54 -2.24
C LEU A 326 9.62 -20.44 -1.05
N ALA A 327 8.36 -20.40 -0.57
CA ALA A 327 7.87 -21.26 0.49
C ALA A 327 7.88 -22.77 0.12
N LEU A 328 7.91 -23.11 -1.18
CA LEU A 328 8.09 -24.48 -1.67
C LEU A 328 9.56 -24.87 -1.85
N GLY A 329 10.51 -23.99 -1.53
CA GLY A 329 11.94 -24.28 -1.63
C GLY A 329 12.70 -23.59 -2.77
N TYR A 330 11.98 -22.98 -3.73
CA TYR A 330 12.60 -22.29 -4.86
C TYR A 330 13.53 -21.14 -4.40
N ASN A 331 14.54 -20.86 -5.22
CA ASN A 331 15.38 -19.67 -5.09
C ASN A 331 14.99 -18.60 -6.12
N LEU A 332 15.32 -17.33 -5.82
CA LEU A 332 14.92 -16.19 -6.65
C LEU A 332 15.47 -16.27 -8.08
N ASP A 333 16.66 -16.83 -8.26
CA ASP A 333 17.33 -16.97 -9.55
C ASP A 333 16.68 -18.01 -10.48
N GLU A 334 15.92 -18.94 -9.91
CA GLU A 334 15.22 -20.02 -10.62
C GLU A 334 13.84 -19.58 -11.13
N LEU A 335 13.27 -18.54 -10.51
CA LEU A 335 11.97 -17.99 -10.86
C LEU A 335 12.14 -16.93 -11.95
N LYS A 336 11.18 -16.83 -12.86
CA LYS A 336 11.19 -15.84 -13.95
C LYS A 336 10.46 -14.56 -13.56
N ASN A 337 10.97 -13.41 -14.00
CA ASN A 337 10.22 -12.16 -13.97
C ASN A 337 9.01 -12.26 -14.92
N GLN A 338 7.80 -12.10 -14.41
CA GLN A 338 6.56 -12.25 -15.20
C GLN A 338 6.30 -11.09 -16.18
N ILE A 339 6.91 -9.92 -15.94
CA ILE A 339 6.71 -8.73 -16.78
C ILE A 339 7.63 -8.75 -18.01
N THR A 340 8.94 -8.95 -17.81
CA THR A 340 9.93 -9.00 -18.90
C THR A 340 9.98 -10.38 -19.56
N LYS A 341 9.73 -11.46 -18.79
CA LYS A 341 9.83 -12.89 -19.19
C LYS A 341 11.20 -13.35 -19.69
N THR A 342 12.19 -12.47 -19.68
CA THR A 342 13.57 -12.71 -20.14
C THR A 342 14.58 -12.67 -19.00
N THR A 343 14.21 -12.14 -17.83
CA THR A 343 15.06 -12.06 -16.62
C THR A 343 14.54 -12.98 -15.50
N SER A 344 15.35 -13.22 -14.48
CA SER A 344 14.92 -13.95 -13.27
C SER A 344 14.15 -13.03 -12.30
N ALA A 345 13.60 -13.61 -11.24
CA ALA A 345 13.00 -12.87 -10.13
C ALA A 345 14.07 -12.33 -9.15
N TYR A 346 15.35 -12.65 -9.36
CA TYR A 346 16.46 -12.18 -8.53
C TYR A 346 16.99 -10.82 -8.99
N PHE A 347 16.24 -9.76 -8.70
CA PHE A 347 16.65 -8.38 -8.96
C PHE A 347 15.88 -7.40 -8.06
N GLU A 348 16.39 -6.17 -7.97
CA GLU A 348 15.67 -5.06 -7.33
C GLU A 348 15.02 -4.21 -8.44
N PRO A 349 13.69 -4.03 -8.45
CA PRO A 349 13.02 -3.23 -9.46
C PRO A 349 13.48 -1.78 -9.48
N THR A 350 13.56 -1.19 -10.68
CA THR A 350 13.83 0.23 -10.88
C THR A 350 12.63 0.88 -11.57
N LEU A 351 12.18 2.02 -11.04
CA LEU A 351 11.00 2.75 -11.54
C LEU A 351 11.45 4.03 -12.24
N ASP A 352 10.96 4.26 -13.46
CA ASP A 352 11.13 5.53 -14.19
C ASP A 352 9.90 6.45 -14.07
N TYR A 353 9.09 6.19 -13.05
CA TYR A 353 7.89 6.92 -12.68
C TYR A 353 7.75 7.00 -11.16
N VAL A 354 6.76 7.77 -10.73
CA VAL A 354 6.38 7.98 -9.34
C VAL A 354 4.99 7.41 -9.09
N ILE A 355 4.87 6.71 -7.98
CA ILE A 355 3.61 6.24 -7.43
C ILE A 355 3.23 7.11 -6.24
N VAL A 356 1.95 7.45 -6.15
CA VAL A 356 1.35 8.03 -4.94
C VAL A 356 0.17 7.16 -4.54
N LYS A 357 0.20 6.66 -3.30
CA LYS A 357 -0.95 6.05 -2.65
C LYS A 357 -1.62 7.07 -1.73
N MET A 358 -2.95 7.11 -1.76
CA MET A 358 -3.76 7.98 -0.93
C MET A 358 -4.87 7.18 -0.23
N PRO A 359 -4.98 7.23 1.10
CA PRO A 359 -6.02 6.51 1.83
C PRO A 359 -7.40 7.12 1.58
N ARG A 360 -8.43 6.28 1.72
CA ARG A 360 -9.85 6.65 1.61
C ARG A 360 -10.53 6.52 2.96
N TRP A 361 -11.19 7.58 3.45
CA TRP A 361 -11.93 7.58 4.71
C TRP A 361 -13.46 7.66 4.54
N ASN A 362 -14.23 7.25 5.53
CA ASN A 362 -15.69 7.43 5.53
C ASN A 362 -16.22 8.13 6.78
N PHE A 363 -15.49 9.12 7.32
CA PHE A 363 -15.91 9.82 8.54
C PHE A 363 -17.32 10.42 8.45
N ALA A 364 -17.75 10.87 7.26
CA ALA A 364 -19.12 11.35 7.03
C ALA A 364 -20.23 10.33 7.39
N LYS A 365 -19.94 9.03 7.43
CA LYS A 365 -20.90 7.98 7.83
C LYS A 365 -20.96 7.77 9.36
N PHE A 366 -20.05 8.38 10.11
CA PHE A 366 -19.92 8.19 11.56
C PHE A 366 -19.94 9.52 12.31
N PRO A 367 -21.10 10.21 12.40
CA PRO A 367 -21.23 11.42 13.20
C PRO A 367 -20.82 11.16 14.66
N GLY A 368 -19.92 11.99 15.19
CA GLY A 368 -19.40 11.86 16.56
C GLY A 368 -18.12 11.00 16.69
N ALA A 369 -17.67 10.34 15.62
CA ALA A 369 -16.37 9.67 15.62
C ALA A 369 -15.21 10.68 15.65
N ASN A 370 -14.11 10.31 16.30
CA ASN A 370 -12.87 11.09 16.26
C ASN A 370 -12.19 10.93 14.90
N THR A 371 -12.12 12.02 14.13
CA THR A 371 -11.53 12.06 12.78
C THR A 371 -10.03 12.32 12.76
N THR A 372 -9.39 12.56 13.92
CA THR A 372 -7.95 12.82 13.99
C THR A 372 -7.17 11.58 13.63
N LEU A 373 -6.24 11.67 12.67
CA LEU A 373 -5.38 10.53 12.29
C LEU A 373 -4.27 10.31 13.32
N GLY A 374 -3.83 9.07 13.49
CA GLY A 374 -2.84 8.68 14.50
C GLY A 374 -2.33 7.26 14.28
N LEU A 375 -1.93 6.57 15.35
CA LEU A 375 -1.42 5.19 15.29
C LEU A 375 -2.47 4.14 14.91
N GLN A 376 -3.74 4.41 15.20
CA GLN A 376 -4.84 3.51 14.85
C GLN A 376 -5.38 3.90 13.47
N MET A 377 -5.33 2.94 12.55
CA MET A 377 -5.83 3.11 11.19
C MET A 377 -7.35 3.35 11.18
N LYS A 378 -7.82 4.25 10.32
CA LYS A 378 -9.24 4.62 10.17
C LYS A 378 -9.70 4.67 8.72
N SER A 379 -8.78 4.60 7.76
CA SER A 379 -9.09 4.44 6.34
C SER A 379 -9.77 3.10 6.06
N VAL A 380 -10.60 3.07 5.03
CA VAL A 380 -11.46 1.94 4.63
C VAL A 380 -11.08 1.37 3.27
N GLY A 381 -9.98 1.86 2.71
CA GLY A 381 -9.44 1.51 1.39
C GLY A 381 -8.44 2.56 0.95
N GLU A 382 -7.91 2.41 -0.26
CA GLU A 382 -6.89 3.29 -0.81
C GLU A 382 -6.93 3.38 -2.33
N VAL A 383 -6.43 4.48 -2.86
CA VAL A 383 -6.20 4.67 -4.31
C VAL A 383 -4.70 4.76 -4.55
N MET A 384 -4.25 4.21 -5.67
CA MET A 384 -2.91 4.40 -6.18
C MET A 384 -2.97 5.17 -7.52
N ALA A 385 -1.97 6.00 -7.77
CA ALA A 385 -1.79 6.62 -9.08
C ALA A 385 -0.32 6.64 -9.48
N ILE A 386 -0.09 6.51 -10.78
CA ILE A 386 1.24 6.51 -11.41
C ILE A 386 1.39 7.79 -12.23
N GLY A 387 2.55 8.45 -12.17
CA GLY A 387 2.88 9.59 -13.03
C GLY A 387 4.38 9.72 -13.24
N ARG A 388 4.83 10.39 -14.29
CA ARG A 388 6.27 10.58 -14.58
C ARG A 388 6.98 11.51 -13.59
N ASN A 389 6.20 12.17 -12.73
CA ASN A 389 6.70 12.97 -11.62
C ASN A 389 5.69 12.96 -10.46
N PHE A 390 6.15 13.39 -9.29
CA PHE A 390 5.34 13.43 -8.07
C PHE A 390 4.03 14.23 -8.19
N LEU A 391 4.04 15.39 -8.87
CA LEU A 391 2.83 16.21 -8.96
C LEU A 391 1.78 15.58 -9.85
N GLU A 392 2.19 14.96 -10.96
CA GLU A 392 1.29 14.19 -11.82
C GLU A 392 0.63 13.04 -11.05
N ALA A 393 1.44 12.23 -10.36
CA ALA A 393 0.96 11.11 -9.56
C ALA A 393 0.03 11.59 -8.43
N LEU A 394 0.39 12.67 -7.71
CA LEU A 394 -0.43 13.23 -6.63
C LEU A 394 -1.78 13.76 -7.13
N GLN A 395 -1.80 14.48 -8.25
CA GLN A 395 -3.05 14.99 -8.82
C GLN A 395 -3.95 13.85 -9.30
N LYS A 396 -3.39 12.83 -9.93
CA LYS A 396 -4.12 11.62 -10.33
C LYS A 396 -4.65 10.86 -9.11
N ALA A 397 -3.89 10.73 -8.04
CA ALA A 397 -4.36 10.12 -6.79
C ALA A 397 -5.55 10.92 -6.20
N CYS A 398 -5.48 12.25 -6.19
CA CYS A 398 -6.59 13.10 -5.78
C CYS A 398 -7.84 12.95 -6.67
N GLN A 399 -7.65 12.77 -7.99
CA GLN A 399 -8.74 12.51 -8.95
C GLN A 399 -9.40 11.15 -8.70
N GLY A 400 -8.61 10.12 -8.39
CA GLY A 400 -9.10 8.76 -8.20
C GLY A 400 -9.65 8.47 -6.80
N LEU A 401 -9.72 9.48 -5.92
CA LEU A 401 -10.14 9.30 -4.53
C LEU A 401 -11.66 9.11 -4.37
N GLU A 402 -12.45 9.25 -5.43
CA GLU A 402 -13.91 9.10 -5.42
C GLU A 402 -14.59 9.93 -4.31
N ASN A 403 -14.13 11.18 -4.16
CA ASN A 403 -14.64 12.17 -3.21
C ASN A 403 -15.10 13.47 -3.91
N ASN A 404 -15.43 13.37 -5.20
CA ASN A 404 -15.81 14.47 -6.08
C ASN A 404 -14.73 15.55 -6.20
N ARG A 405 -13.46 15.13 -6.30
CA ARG A 405 -12.32 16.00 -6.61
C ARG A 405 -11.79 15.69 -8.00
N GLN A 406 -11.37 16.73 -8.71
CA GLN A 406 -10.72 16.64 -10.04
C GLN A 406 -9.20 16.79 -9.95
N GLY A 407 -8.64 16.80 -8.74
CA GLY A 407 -7.21 16.94 -8.47
C GLY A 407 -6.99 17.58 -7.11
N LEU A 408 -5.77 18.09 -6.88
CA LEU A 408 -5.45 18.78 -5.63
C LEU A 408 -6.00 20.22 -5.67
N GLY A 409 -7.33 20.39 -5.55
CA GLY A 409 -8.00 21.70 -5.63
C GLY A 409 -8.24 22.21 -7.04
N ALA A 410 -8.57 23.51 -7.20
CA ALA A 410 -8.89 24.13 -8.48
C ALA A 410 -10.06 23.48 -9.22
N ASP A 411 -11.08 23.03 -8.50
CA ASP A 411 -12.22 22.29 -9.04
C ASP A 411 -13.55 22.62 -8.35
N ARG A 412 -13.48 23.35 -7.25
CA ARG A 412 -14.58 23.94 -6.49
C ARG A 412 -14.03 25.03 -5.58
N LYS A 413 -14.91 25.80 -4.95
CA LYS A 413 -14.51 26.86 -4.01
C LYS A 413 -13.59 26.29 -2.92
N GLU A 414 -12.41 26.88 -2.83
CA GLU A 414 -11.38 26.53 -1.86
C GLU A 414 -11.66 27.12 -0.47
N TRP A 415 -10.96 26.59 0.54
CA TRP A 415 -11.06 27.13 1.90
C TRP A 415 -10.30 28.46 2.00
N ILE A 416 -10.89 29.44 2.68
CA ILE A 416 -10.30 30.80 2.77
C ILE A 416 -10.00 31.26 4.20
N ARG A 417 -10.53 30.55 5.22
CA ARG A 417 -10.32 30.91 6.62
C ARG A 417 -8.97 30.37 7.09
N THR A 418 -7.94 31.22 7.10
CA THR A 418 -6.57 30.85 7.45
C THR A 418 -6.46 30.18 8.82
N GLU A 419 -7.14 30.69 9.85
CA GLU A 419 -7.09 30.11 11.22
C GLU A 419 -7.53 28.64 11.25
N ASP A 420 -8.63 28.32 10.56
CA ASP A 420 -9.16 26.96 10.44
C ASP A 420 -8.24 26.05 9.62
N ILE A 421 -7.65 26.59 8.55
CA ILE A 421 -6.64 25.87 7.76
C ILE A 421 -5.44 25.50 8.64
N LEU A 422 -4.88 26.46 9.38
CA LEU A 422 -3.73 26.21 10.26
C LEU A 422 -4.07 25.18 11.34
N HIS A 423 -5.26 25.29 11.95
CA HIS A 423 -5.74 24.31 12.92
C HIS A 423 -5.83 22.90 12.32
N ARG A 424 -6.30 22.74 11.07
CA ARG A 424 -6.39 21.45 10.37
C ARG A 424 -5.05 20.91 9.88
N LEU A 425 -4.05 21.77 9.68
CA LEU A 425 -2.69 21.32 9.39
C LEU A 425 -2.03 20.69 10.62
N GLU A 426 -2.27 21.27 11.79
CA GLU A 426 -1.79 20.77 13.09
C GLU A 426 -2.60 19.55 13.56
N ASN A 427 -3.93 19.61 13.46
CA ASN A 427 -4.85 18.52 13.82
C ASN A 427 -5.21 17.72 12.57
N VAL A 428 -4.35 16.75 12.26
CA VAL A 428 -4.43 15.96 11.04
C VAL A 428 -5.76 15.21 10.89
N SER A 429 -6.37 15.32 9.71
CA SER A 429 -7.59 14.62 9.30
C SER A 429 -7.55 14.35 7.78
N GLU A 430 -8.61 13.74 7.24
CA GLU A 430 -8.76 13.28 5.86
C GLU A 430 -8.53 14.36 4.77
N ASP A 431 -8.64 15.66 5.11
CA ASP A 431 -8.51 16.77 4.15
C ASP A 431 -7.16 17.51 4.21
N ARG A 432 -6.20 17.07 5.03
CA ARG A 432 -4.95 17.80 5.35
C ARG A 432 -4.18 18.25 4.10
N ILE A 433 -4.00 17.39 3.10
CA ILE A 433 -3.24 17.72 1.89
C ILE A 433 -3.90 18.85 1.07
N PHE A 434 -5.24 18.90 1.04
CA PHE A 434 -5.97 19.97 0.37
C PHE A 434 -5.83 21.28 1.14
N ARG A 435 -5.87 21.22 2.47
CA ARG A 435 -5.64 22.37 3.36
C ARG A 435 -4.20 22.89 3.26
N LEU A 436 -3.23 22.02 3.03
CA LEU A 436 -1.84 22.40 2.78
C LEU A 436 -1.71 23.27 1.55
N LYS A 437 -2.32 22.86 0.42
CA LYS A 437 -2.34 23.70 -0.78
C LYS A 437 -3.11 25.01 -0.55
N ASP A 438 -4.23 24.98 0.18
CA ASP A 438 -4.98 26.19 0.52
C ASP A 438 -4.13 27.18 1.32
N ALA A 439 -3.34 26.71 2.29
CA ALA A 439 -2.41 27.53 3.05
C ALA A 439 -1.37 28.22 2.14
N LEU A 440 -0.75 27.45 1.23
CA LEU A 440 0.21 27.98 0.26
C LEU A 440 -0.43 29.04 -0.66
N ARG A 441 -1.65 28.79 -1.14
CA ARG A 441 -2.41 29.74 -1.98
C ARG A 441 -2.73 31.04 -1.24
N LEU A 442 -2.97 30.98 0.06
CA LEU A 442 -3.21 32.16 0.92
C LEU A 442 -1.91 32.86 1.35
N GLY A 443 -0.74 32.39 0.89
CA GLY A 443 0.56 33.00 1.19
C GLY A 443 1.13 32.62 2.55
N VAL A 444 0.65 31.55 3.19
CA VAL A 444 1.26 31.02 4.42
C VAL A 444 2.69 30.53 4.08
N PRO A 445 3.73 30.94 4.83
CA PRO A 445 5.10 30.51 4.56
C PRO A 445 5.28 28.99 4.65
N GLU A 446 6.07 28.41 3.73
CA GLU A 446 6.39 26.98 3.70
C GLU A 446 6.94 26.46 5.03
N ARG A 447 7.79 27.25 5.69
CA ARG A 447 8.34 26.94 7.02
C ARG A 447 7.26 26.81 8.10
N THR A 448 6.20 27.62 8.03
CA THR A 448 5.08 27.54 8.98
C THR A 448 4.31 26.24 8.75
N ILE A 449 4.04 25.91 7.49
CA ILE A 449 3.37 24.65 7.11
C ILE A 449 4.21 23.45 7.57
N GLN A 450 5.52 23.46 7.31
CA GLN A 450 6.43 22.39 7.75
C GLN A 450 6.46 22.27 9.27
N LYS A 451 6.46 23.39 10.01
CA LYS A 451 6.44 23.35 11.48
C LYS A 451 5.18 22.66 12.02
N LEU A 452 4.02 22.92 11.42
CA LEU A 452 2.73 22.37 11.85
C LEU A 452 2.54 20.91 11.42
N THR A 453 2.94 20.58 10.20
CA THR A 453 2.65 19.26 9.60
C THR A 453 3.79 18.26 9.77
N LYS A 454 5.02 18.76 9.96
CA LYS A 454 6.28 18.01 9.91
C LYS A 454 6.58 17.32 8.56
N ILE A 455 5.74 17.54 7.55
CA ILE A 455 5.95 17.03 6.18
C ILE A 455 7.27 17.58 5.64
N ASP A 456 8.02 16.74 4.92
CA ASP A 456 9.31 17.14 4.36
C ASP A 456 9.18 18.40 3.46
N PRO A 457 10.08 19.38 3.60
CA PRO A 457 10.06 20.59 2.78
C PRO A 457 10.00 20.35 1.28
N TRP A 458 10.56 19.23 0.79
CA TRP A 458 10.51 18.86 -0.61
C TRP A 458 9.08 18.75 -1.13
N PHE A 459 8.20 18.00 -0.43
CA PHE A 459 6.81 17.83 -0.84
C PHE A 459 6.04 19.16 -0.81
N ILE A 460 6.24 19.97 0.22
CA ILE A 460 5.62 21.30 0.36
C ILE A 460 6.02 22.20 -0.81
N LYS A 461 7.32 22.21 -1.16
CA LYS A 461 7.86 22.98 -2.28
C LYS A 461 7.31 22.49 -3.61
N GLN A 462 7.15 21.17 -3.82
CA GLN A 462 6.51 20.65 -5.02
C GLN A 462 5.06 21.16 -5.11
N ILE A 463 4.27 21.03 -4.05
CA ILE A 463 2.86 21.47 -4.05
C ILE A 463 2.75 22.99 -4.26
N LYS A 464 3.70 23.78 -3.75
CA LYS A 464 3.77 25.22 -4.02
C LYS A 464 3.90 25.53 -5.51
N ARG A 465 4.62 24.71 -6.29
CA ARG A 465 4.72 24.90 -7.74
C ARG A 465 3.35 24.87 -8.41
N LEU A 466 2.42 24.03 -7.92
CA LEU A 466 1.05 24.02 -8.43
C LEU A 466 0.40 25.39 -8.25
N VAL A 467 0.50 25.99 -7.07
CA VAL A 467 -0.03 27.33 -6.76
C VAL A 467 0.59 28.41 -7.65
N ASP A 468 1.91 28.35 -7.85
CA ASP A 468 2.61 29.32 -8.70
C ASP A 468 2.14 29.21 -10.17
N MET A 469 1.89 27.99 -10.66
CA MET A 469 1.32 27.75 -12.00
C MET A 469 -0.13 28.24 -12.10
N GLU A 470 -0.95 28.12 -11.05
CA GLU A 470 -2.31 28.69 -11.04
C GLU A 470 -2.29 30.21 -11.15
N HIS A 471 -1.36 30.86 -10.45
CA HIS A 471 -1.15 32.31 -10.54
C HIS A 471 -0.73 32.75 -11.94
N GLU A 472 0.08 31.97 -12.64
CA GLU A 472 0.43 32.22 -14.04
C GLU A 472 -0.77 32.00 -14.96
N LEU A 473 -1.53 30.92 -14.77
CA LEU A 473 -2.70 30.59 -15.59
C LEU A 473 -3.79 31.67 -15.52
N MET A 474 -3.99 32.30 -14.36
CA MET A 474 -4.95 33.41 -14.19
C MET A 474 -4.63 34.66 -15.02
N ARG A 475 -3.46 34.74 -15.68
CA ARG A 475 -3.09 35.85 -16.56
C ARG A 475 -3.69 35.74 -17.96
N TYR A 476 -4.24 34.58 -18.32
CA TYR A 476 -4.84 34.30 -19.63
C TYR A 476 -6.37 34.27 -19.55
N ASN A 477 -7.05 34.79 -20.57
CA ASN A 477 -8.52 34.87 -20.60
C ASN A 477 -9.17 33.75 -21.41
N VAL A 478 -8.48 33.22 -22.43
CA VAL A 478 -8.92 32.09 -23.25
C VAL A 478 -7.81 31.03 -23.38
N PRO A 479 -8.15 29.74 -23.57
CA PRO A 479 -7.15 28.67 -23.57
C PRO A 479 -6.19 28.75 -24.75
N GLU A 480 -6.60 29.37 -25.86
CA GLU A 480 -5.77 29.65 -27.03
C GLU A 480 -4.63 30.64 -26.75
N ASP A 481 -4.73 31.48 -25.71
CA ASP A 481 -3.68 32.44 -25.34
C ASP A 481 -2.57 31.77 -24.51
N ILE A 482 -2.80 30.57 -23.98
CA ILE A 482 -1.84 29.85 -23.16
C ILE A 482 -0.67 29.39 -24.06
N PRO A 483 0.58 29.80 -23.79
CA PRO A 483 1.73 29.31 -24.54
C PRO A 483 1.80 27.79 -24.51
N GLU A 484 2.05 27.15 -25.66
CA GLU A 484 2.05 25.68 -25.77
C GLU A 484 2.91 25.00 -24.69
N LYS A 485 4.11 25.52 -24.46
CA LYS A 485 5.03 25.00 -23.43
C LYS A 485 4.41 25.02 -22.04
N PHE A 486 3.73 26.11 -21.66
CA PHE A 486 3.10 26.23 -20.35
C PHE A 486 1.84 25.34 -20.26
N PHE A 487 1.05 25.26 -21.33
CA PHE A 487 -0.10 24.35 -21.38
C PHE A 487 0.34 22.89 -21.23
N ARG A 488 1.43 22.50 -21.91
CA ARG A 488 2.02 21.17 -21.75
C ARG A 488 2.48 20.94 -20.31
N GLN A 489 3.18 21.89 -19.71
CA GLN A 489 3.61 21.81 -18.31
C GLN A 489 2.44 21.62 -17.34
N LEU A 490 1.31 22.31 -17.52
CA LEU A 490 0.11 22.10 -16.71
C LEU A 490 -0.36 20.64 -16.78
N LYS A 491 -0.36 20.04 -17.97
CA LYS A 491 -0.75 18.63 -18.15
C LYS A 491 0.30 17.65 -17.62
N GLU A 492 1.59 17.94 -17.79
CA GLU A 492 2.71 17.17 -17.24
C GLU A 492 2.73 17.14 -15.70
N VAL A 493 2.14 18.14 -15.01
CA VAL A 493 1.95 18.10 -13.55
C VAL A 493 0.55 17.62 -13.13
N GLY A 494 -0.18 17.00 -14.06
CA GLY A 494 -1.42 16.28 -13.79
C GLY A 494 -2.70 17.12 -13.72
N TYR A 495 -2.70 18.39 -14.15
CA TYR A 495 -3.95 19.17 -14.18
C TYR A 495 -4.96 18.54 -15.13
N ALA A 496 -6.17 18.25 -14.63
CA ALA A 496 -7.30 17.87 -15.47
C ALA A 496 -7.75 19.05 -16.33
N ASP A 497 -8.39 18.77 -17.48
CA ASP A 497 -8.97 19.84 -18.31
C ASP A 497 -10.01 20.64 -17.49
N ALA A 498 -10.75 19.97 -16.61
CA ALA A 498 -11.72 20.57 -15.69
C ALA A 498 -11.08 21.56 -14.70
N GLN A 499 -9.86 21.29 -14.22
CA GLN A 499 -9.20 22.18 -13.26
C GLN A 499 -8.71 23.48 -13.93
N ILE A 500 -8.12 23.35 -15.12
CA ILE A 500 -7.71 24.50 -15.94
C ILE A 500 -8.95 25.34 -16.28
N ALA A 501 -10.04 24.69 -16.67
CA ALA A 501 -11.31 25.34 -16.98
C ALA A 501 -11.92 26.07 -15.77
N TRP A 502 -11.84 25.48 -14.57
CA TRP A 502 -12.26 26.11 -13.32
C TRP A 502 -11.49 27.40 -13.03
N ILE A 503 -10.16 27.36 -13.12
CA ILE A 503 -9.30 28.53 -12.86
C ILE A 503 -9.59 29.65 -13.86
N MET A 504 -9.74 29.32 -15.13
CA MET A 504 -10.03 30.28 -16.20
C MET A 504 -11.49 30.72 -16.26
N ARG A 505 -12.39 30.03 -15.54
CA ARG A 505 -13.86 30.23 -15.58
C ARG A 505 -14.45 29.99 -16.96
N LEU A 506 -14.04 28.90 -17.60
CA LEU A 506 -14.46 28.50 -18.94
C LEU A 506 -15.09 27.11 -18.94
N PRO A 507 -15.80 26.73 -20.02
CA PRO A 507 -16.22 25.35 -20.22
C PRO A 507 -15.02 24.42 -20.44
N GLU A 508 -15.06 23.23 -19.85
CA GLU A 508 -14.01 22.20 -19.99
C GLU A 508 -13.70 21.84 -21.45
N GLU A 509 -14.72 21.78 -22.31
CA GLU A 509 -14.55 21.46 -23.73
C GLU A 509 -13.70 22.49 -24.48
N ALA A 510 -13.71 23.76 -24.06
CA ALA A 510 -12.88 24.81 -24.68
C ALA A 510 -11.39 24.55 -24.41
N VAL A 511 -11.04 24.22 -23.15
CA VAL A 511 -9.67 23.84 -22.75
C VAL A 511 -9.23 22.59 -23.50
N ARG A 512 -10.07 21.56 -23.53
CA ARG A 512 -9.80 20.29 -24.24
C ARG A 512 -9.55 20.52 -25.73
N SER A 513 -10.37 21.34 -26.38
CA SER A 513 -10.26 21.66 -27.79
C SER A 513 -8.97 22.39 -28.11
N ALA A 514 -8.63 23.43 -27.35
CA ALA A 514 -7.38 24.18 -27.51
C ALA A 514 -6.15 23.28 -27.31
N ARG A 515 -6.16 22.47 -26.25
CA ARG A 515 -5.11 21.48 -25.97
C ARG A 515 -4.90 20.50 -27.13
N LYS A 516 -6.00 19.94 -27.66
CA LYS A 516 -5.97 18.98 -28.79
C LYS A 516 -5.48 19.64 -30.09
N LYS A 517 -5.80 20.92 -30.35
CA LYS A 517 -5.29 21.69 -31.51
C LYS A 517 -3.76 21.83 -31.49
N LEU A 518 -3.19 21.99 -30.29
CA LEU A 518 -1.74 22.06 -30.06
C LEU A 518 -1.05 20.69 -30.08
N GLY A 519 -1.77 19.60 -30.33
CA GLY A 519 -1.20 18.25 -30.31
C GLY A 519 -0.78 17.76 -28.92
N ILE A 520 -1.18 18.45 -27.84
CA ILE A 520 -0.92 18.03 -26.46
C ILE A 520 -1.91 16.90 -26.13
N ARG A 521 -1.49 15.66 -26.32
CA ARG A 521 -2.31 14.46 -26.13
C ARG A 521 -1.75 13.63 -24.99
N ARG A 522 -2.65 12.95 -24.29
CA ARG A 522 -2.31 11.97 -23.27
C ARG A 522 -1.66 10.77 -23.96
N THR A 523 -0.55 10.33 -23.42
CA THR A 523 0.15 9.10 -23.81
C THR A 523 0.05 8.07 -22.72
N TYR A 524 0.41 6.82 -23.03
CA TYR A 524 0.45 5.73 -22.08
C TYR A 524 1.82 5.09 -22.09
N LYS A 525 2.34 4.83 -20.89
CA LYS A 525 3.63 4.21 -20.62
C LYS A 525 3.38 2.89 -19.88
N MET A 526 4.28 1.93 -20.06
CA MET A 526 4.16 0.59 -19.50
C MET A 526 4.89 0.48 -18.16
N VAL A 527 4.34 -0.32 -17.25
CA VAL A 527 5.03 -0.76 -16.03
C VAL A 527 5.87 -1.98 -16.41
N ASP A 528 7.19 -1.89 -16.21
CA ASP A 528 8.14 -2.87 -16.74
C ASP A 528 9.11 -3.49 -15.72
N THR A 529 9.07 -3.06 -14.45
CA THR A 529 9.99 -3.42 -13.35
C THR A 529 11.43 -2.94 -13.49
N CYS A 530 11.85 -2.38 -14.63
CA CYS A 530 13.26 -2.22 -14.99
C CYS A 530 13.60 -0.89 -15.68
N ALA A 531 12.70 0.10 -15.64
CA ALA A 531 12.94 1.44 -16.21
C ALA A 531 13.39 1.39 -17.67
N ALA A 532 12.68 0.60 -18.47
CA ALA A 532 12.91 0.35 -19.89
C ALA A 532 14.27 -0.27 -20.26
N GLU A 533 15.03 -0.84 -19.30
CA GLU A 533 16.24 -1.61 -19.62
C GLU A 533 15.92 -2.85 -20.46
N PHE A 534 14.78 -3.48 -20.20
CA PHE A 534 14.27 -4.63 -20.94
C PHE A 534 12.85 -4.39 -21.45
N GLU A 535 12.51 -4.98 -22.59
CA GLU A 535 11.16 -4.91 -23.15
C GLU A 535 10.16 -5.66 -22.26
N ALA A 536 9.13 -4.96 -21.79
CA ALA A 536 8.00 -5.57 -21.09
C ALA A 536 7.00 -6.16 -22.08
N GLN A 537 6.51 -7.36 -21.78
CA GLN A 537 5.54 -8.07 -22.63
C GLN A 537 4.12 -7.99 -22.08
N THR A 538 3.95 -7.39 -20.90
CA THR A 538 2.69 -7.37 -20.16
C THR A 538 2.04 -5.98 -20.30
N PRO A 539 0.84 -5.88 -20.90
CA PRO A 539 0.17 -4.60 -21.19
C PRO A 539 -0.46 -3.96 -19.93
N TYR A 540 0.39 -3.58 -18.99
CA TYR A 540 0.06 -2.81 -17.80
C TYR A 540 0.48 -1.35 -18.03
N PHE A 541 -0.50 -0.48 -18.27
CA PHE A 541 -0.30 0.91 -18.64
C PHE A 541 -0.74 1.90 -17.56
N TYR A 542 -0.06 3.05 -17.56
CA TYR A 542 -0.53 4.28 -16.93
C TYR A 542 -0.40 5.44 -17.92
N SER A 543 -1.22 6.47 -17.74
CA SER A 543 -1.23 7.64 -18.59
C SER A 543 -0.29 8.74 -18.11
N THR A 544 0.27 9.48 -19.06
CA THR A 544 1.08 10.68 -18.83
C THR A 544 0.97 11.64 -20.03
N PHE A 545 1.71 12.75 -20.02
CA PHE A 545 1.84 13.68 -21.15
C PHE A 545 3.27 13.68 -21.69
N ASP A 546 3.67 12.55 -22.26
CA ASP A 546 4.99 12.35 -22.87
C ASP A 546 4.91 12.38 -24.41
N LYS A 547 6.05 12.22 -25.09
CA LYS A 547 6.16 12.19 -26.55
C LYS A 547 5.77 10.84 -27.15
N GLU A 548 6.25 9.76 -26.53
CA GLU A 548 6.01 8.39 -26.99
C GLU A 548 4.82 7.76 -26.28
N ASN A 549 4.17 6.84 -26.98
CA ASN A 549 2.99 6.14 -26.49
C ASN A 549 3.11 4.64 -26.75
N GLU A 550 3.22 3.87 -25.68
CA GLU A 550 3.54 2.44 -25.69
C GLU A 550 2.29 1.54 -25.74
N SER A 551 1.10 2.11 -25.48
CA SER A 551 -0.15 1.35 -25.62
C SER A 551 -0.54 1.23 -27.10
N ILE A 552 -0.07 0.22 -27.82
CA ILE A 552 -0.40 0.09 -29.25
C ILE A 552 -1.75 -0.64 -29.43
N PRO A 553 -2.80 -0.01 -30.00
CA PRO A 553 -4.10 -0.65 -30.12
C PRO A 553 -4.06 -1.86 -31.05
N SER A 554 -4.54 -3.01 -30.57
CA SER A 554 -4.65 -4.20 -31.43
C SER A 554 -5.78 -4.05 -32.47
N GLN A 555 -5.51 -4.46 -33.71
CA GLN A 555 -6.44 -4.37 -34.85
C GLN A 555 -7.37 -5.61 -34.94
N GLY A 556 -8.60 -5.40 -35.43
CA GLY A 556 -9.49 -6.48 -35.87
C GLY A 556 -10.09 -7.39 -34.79
N LYS A 557 -9.90 -7.08 -33.49
CA LYS A 557 -10.50 -7.82 -32.37
C LYS A 557 -11.57 -6.99 -31.68
N LYS A 558 -12.68 -7.63 -31.30
CA LYS A 558 -13.68 -7.00 -30.41
C LYS A 558 -13.04 -6.82 -29.03
N LYS A 559 -13.20 -5.63 -28.46
CA LYS A 559 -12.70 -5.25 -27.13
C LYS A 559 -13.86 -4.78 -26.28
N ILE A 560 -13.84 -5.11 -24.99
CA ILE A 560 -14.80 -4.61 -24.00
C ILE A 560 -14.02 -4.01 -22.84
N ILE A 561 -14.38 -2.78 -22.47
CA ILE A 561 -13.81 -2.08 -21.32
C ILE A 561 -14.65 -2.44 -20.08
N VAL A 562 -13.99 -2.96 -19.06
CA VAL A 562 -14.55 -3.18 -17.72
C VAL A 562 -14.06 -2.04 -16.83
N LEU A 563 -15.00 -1.21 -16.38
CA LEU A 563 -14.69 -0.12 -15.44
C LEU A 563 -14.75 -0.67 -14.02
N GLY A 564 -13.63 -0.56 -13.30
CA GLY A 564 -13.55 -0.94 -11.90
C GLY A 564 -14.34 0.00 -10.99
N SER A 565 -14.17 -0.19 -9.68
CA SER A 565 -14.86 0.62 -8.69
C SER A 565 -14.01 1.74 -8.08
N GLY A 566 -12.68 1.75 -8.26
CA GLY A 566 -11.79 2.67 -7.56
C GLY A 566 -11.56 2.26 -6.09
N PRO A 567 -11.07 3.16 -5.22
CA PRO A 567 -10.65 2.85 -3.84
C PRO A 567 -11.80 2.36 -2.98
N ASN A 568 -11.70 1.19 -2.35
CA ASN A 568 -12.78 0.66 -1.51
C ASN A 568 -13.30 1.66 -0.47
N ARG A 569 -14.61 1.57 -0.20
CA ARG A 569 -15.33 2.40 0.77
C ARG A 569 -16.58 1.69 1.23
N ILE A 570 -17.13 2.09 2.37
CA ILE A 570 -18.32 1.45 2.95
C ILE A 570 -19.50 1.56 1.98
N GLY A 571 -19.99 0.40 1.51
CA GLY A 571 -21.07 0.28 0.53
C GLY A 571 -20.59 0.09 -0.92
N GLN A 572 -19.28 0.17 -1.16
CA GLN A 572 -18.63 -0.13 -2.44
C GLN A 572 -17.30 -0.87 -2.14
N GLY A 573 -17.43 -2.13 -1.73
CA GLY A 573 -16.33 -2.99 -1.29
C GLY A 573 -15.80 -3.90 -2.39
N ILE A 574 -15.22 -5.02 -1.95
CA ILE A 574 -14.60 -6.05 -2.78
C ILE A 574 -15.61 -6.75 -3.70
N GLU A 575 -16.90 -6.71 -3.37
CA GLU A 575 -17.97 -7.37 -4.13
C GLU A 575 -18.07 -6.83 -5.56
N PHE A 576 -17.80 -5.53 -5.74
CA PHE A 576 -17.77 -4.91 -7.07
C PHE A 576 -16.51 -5.27 -7.84
N ASP A 577 -15.39 -5.45 -7.14
CA ASP A 577 -14.15 -5.92 -7.76
C ASP A 577 -14.32 -7.35 -8.28
N TYR A 578 -14.90 -8.23 -7.45
CA TYR A 578 -15.27 -9.60 -7.81
C TYR A 578 -16.07 -9.63 -9.11
N CYS A 579 -17.11 -8.79 -9.24
CA CYS A 579 -17.90 -8.71 -10.46
C CYS A 579 -17.08 -8.29 -11.69
N CYS A 580 -16.15 -7.34 -11.53
CA CYS A 580 -15.28 -6.88 -12.61
C CYS A 580 -14.31 -7.98 -13.05
N VAL A 581 -13.74 -8.73 -12.11
CA VAL A 581 -12.84 -9.86 -12.37
C VAL A 581 -13.58 -10.96 -13.15
N HIS A 582 -14.78 -11.33 -12.72
CA HIS A 582 -15.59 -12.33 -13.44
C HIS A 582 -15.98 -11.87 -14.84
N ALA A 583 -16.28 -10.58 -15.03
CA ALA A 583 -16.51 -10.03 -16.35
C ALA A 583 -15.27 -10.18 -17.24
N ALA A 584 -14.07 -9.91 -16.72
CA ALA A 584 -12.83 -10.07 -17.48
C ALA A 584 -12.55 -11.53 -17.86
N PHE A 585 -12.73 -12.49 -16.93
CA PHE A 585 -12.57 -13.91 -17.22
C PHE A 585 -13.60 -14.43 -18.22
N ALA A 586 -14.88 -14.07 -18.07
CA ALA A 586 -15.92 -14.46 -19.02
C ALA A 586 -15.65 -13.92 -20.43
N LEU A 587 -15.11 -12.71 -20.55
CA LEU A 587 -14.70 -12.14 -21.84
C LEU A 587 -13.54 -12.91 -22.47
N GLN A 588 -12.55 -13.31 -21.67
CA GLN A 588 -11.43 -14.14 -22.12
C GLN A 588 -11.92 -15.51 -22.63
N ASP A 589 -12.84 -16.17 -21.92
CA ASP A 589 -13.47 -17.43 -22.35
C ASP A 589 -14.22 -17.29 -23.67
N MET A 590 -14.80 -16.11 -23.93
CA MET A 590 -15.49 -15.78 -25.18
C MET A 590 -14.53 -15.36 -26.32
N GLY A 591 -13.21 -15.31 -26.06
CA GLY A 591 -12.21 -14.83 -27.01
C GLY A 591 -12.33 -13.33 -27.32
N VAL A 592 -12.99 -12.56 -26.44
CA VAL A 592 -13.13 -11.10 -26.52
C VAL A 592 -12.04 -10.46 -25.67
N LYS A 593 -11.35 -9.47 -26.22
CA LYS A 593 -10.30 -8.78 -25.45
C LYS A 593 -10.90 -7.95 -24.32
N SER A 594 -10.50 -8.22 -23.09
CA SER A 594 -10.90 -7.44 -21.92
C SER A 594 -9.91 -6.31 -21.64
N ILE A 595 -10.43 -5.12 -21.40
CA ILE A 595 -9.64 -3.96 -20.96
C ILE A 595 -10.10 -3.59 -19.57
N MET A 596 -9.27 -3.82 -18.56
CA MET A 596 -9.56 -3.37 -17.21
C MET A 596 -9.12 -1.92 -17.03
N TYR A 597 -9.98 -1.10 -16.43
CA TYR A 597 -9.69 0.29 -16.09
C TYR A 597 -10.04 0.53 -14.61
N ASN A 598 -9.04 0.58 -13.74
CA ASN A 598 -9.22 0.73 -12.30
C ASN A 598 -7.96 1.34 -11.65
N CYS A 599 -8.05 1.79 -10.38
CA CYS A 599 -6.93 2.42 -9.66
C CYS A 599 -6.78 1.95 -8.20
N ASN A 600 -7.43 0.86 -7.83
CA ASN A 600 -7.34 0.31 -6.48
C ASN A 600 -6.17 -0.71 -6.40
N PRO A 601 -5.13 -0.46 -5.59
CA PRO A 601 -3.96 -1.33 -5.55
C PRO A 601 -4.20 -2.66 -4.82
N GLU A 602 -5.23 -2.74 -3.97
CA GLU A 602 -5.50 -3.92 -3.13
C GLU A 602 -6.22 -5.04 -3.89
N THR A 603 -6.64 -4.80 -5.13
CA THR A 603 -7.64 -5.62 -5.82
C THR A 603 -7.07 -6.60 -6.84
N VAL A 604 -7.83 -7.67 -7.11
CA VAL A 604 -7.51 -8.66 -8.14
C VAL A 604 -7.75 -8.09 -9.53
N SER A 605 -8.70 -7.17 -9.71
CA SER A 605 -8.92 -6.54 -11.02
C SER A 605 -7.69 -5.80 -11.54
N THR A 606 -6.89 -5.19 -10.67
CA THR A 606 -5.63 -4.53 -11.04
C THR A 606 -4.42 -5.46 -11.02
N ASP A 607 -4.62 -6.78 -10.95
CA ASP A 607 -3.61 -7.75 -11.37
C ASP A 607 -3.54 -7.79 -12.89
N TYR A 608 -2.33 -7.69 -13.44
CA TYR A 608 -2.12 -7.70 -14.88
C TYR A 608 -2.47 -9.04 -15.53
N ASP A 609 -2.61 -10.12 -14.74
CA ASP A 609 -3.11 -11.42 -15.22
C ASP A 609 -4.63 -11.45 -15.39
N THR A 610 -5.36 -10.50 -14.84
CA THR A 610 -6.83 -10.54 -14.82
C THR A 610 -7.47 -10.16 -16.15
N SER A 611 -6.81 -9.33 -16.96
CA SER A 611 -7.36 -8.81 -18.22
C SER A 611 -6.31 -8.78 -19.33
N ASP A 612 -6.75 -8.69 -20.59
CA ASP A 612 -5.81 -8.60 -21.71
C ASP A 612 -5.04 -7.27 -21.73
N ILE A 613 -5.61 -6.20 -21.16
CA ILE A 613 -4.99 -4.87 -21.07
C ILE A 613 -5.42 -4.23 -19.76
N LEU A 614 -4.47 -3.80 -18.94
CA LEU A 614 -4.73 -3.06 -17.71
C LEU A 614 -4.34 -1.59 -17.88
N TYR A 615 -5.31 -0.69 -17.71
CA TYR A 615 -5.05 0.73 -17.49
C TYR A 615 -5.23 1.07 -16.01
N PHE A 616 -4.12 1.33 -15.32
CA PHE A 616 -4.14 1.71 -13.91
C PHE A 616 -4.33 3.22 -13.78
N GLU A 617 -5.59 3.66 -13.84
CA GLU A 617 -5.95 5.05 -14.03
C GLU A 617 -7.14 5.48 -13.17
N PRO A 618 -7.20 6.76 -12.73
CA PRO A 618 -8.37 7.33 -12.07
C PRO A 618 -9.64 7.17 -12.93
N ILE A 619 -10.74 6.74 -12.31
CA ILE A 619 -12.01 6.45 -12.99
C ILE A 619 -12.79 7.75 -13.23
N ASN A 620 -12.32 8.51 -14.21
CA ASN A 620 -12.96 9.76 -14.63
C ASN A 620 -13.28 9.77 -16.13
N PHE A 621 -14.20 10.66 -16.51
CA PHE A 621 -14.68 10.72 -17.88
C PHE A 621 -13.59 11.15 -18.88
N GLU A 622 -12.66 12.04 -18.50
CA GLU A 622 -11.56 12.48 -19.36
C GLU A 622 -10.66 11.30 -19.76
N GLY A 623 -10.27 10.47 -18.78
CA GLY A 623 -9.42 9.30 -18.97
C GLY A 623 -10.13 8.19 -19.74
N VAL A 624 -11.33 7.81 -19.32
CA VAL A 624 -12.13 6.74 -19.97
C VAL A 624 -12.41 7.09 -21.43
N ARG A 625 -12.80 8.35 -21.74
CA ARG A 625 -13.00 8.81 -23.12
C ARG A 625 -11.73 8.69 -23.95
N THR A 626 -10.57 9.00 -23.36
CA THR A 626 -9.28 8.89 -24.07
C THR A 626 -8.95 7.45 -24.43
N VAL A 627 -9.24 6.49 -23.53
CA VAL A 627 -9.06 5.05 -23.83
C VAL A 627 -10.04 4.59 -24.90
N ILE A 628 -11.32 5.01 -24.85
CA ILE A 628 -12.31 4.69 -25.89
C ILE A 628 -11.87 5.23 -27.26
N GLU A 629 -11.45 6.49 -27.34
CA GLU A 629 -10.95 7.11 -28.58
C GLU A 629 -9.70 6.41 -29.13
N ARG A 630 -8.91 5.77 -28.25
CA ARG A 630 -7.67 5.07 -28.60
C ARG A 630 -7.91 3.63 -29.08
N GLU A 631 -8.79 2.92 -28.38
CA GLU A 631 -8.95 1.47 -28.54
C GLU A 631 -9.99 1.08 -29.60
N ASN A 632 -10.84 2.03 -29.99
CA ASN A 632 -11.66 1.97 -31.21
C ASN A 632 -10.80 2.03 -32.46
#